data_AF-A0A135UP30-F1
#
_entry.id   AF-A0A135UP30-F1
#
_cell.length_a   1.000
_cell.length_b   1.000
_cell.length_c   1.000
_cell.angle_alpha   90.00
_cell.angle_beta   90.00
_cell.angle_gamma   90.00
#
_symmetry.space_group_name_H-M   'P 1'
#
loop_
_entity.id
_entity.type
_entity.pdbx_description
1 polymer ?
#
loop_
_entity_poly.entity_id
_entity_poly.type
_entity_poly.pdbx_seq_one_letter_code
_entity_poly.pdbx_strand_id
1 'polypeptide(L)'
;MPSAAALAGARLLGEIEETNLEEILYALRIGIDPDAPTNKSKHPKSCPVPGLDDLVQRNFRATKSAPLAVTGRQLPLVYALVSALLSHPHNKTVLILDTEHRFDVTRILGDPDDLRHAYVHRPARRNTTADSHSGGNGGGSGVSIGAEQIRELVAAAENWMLYGGHPSGAREWWGTIVIGALGAGDVTAAWKGWLRVDREYVPGFSLGCSATEAVKDRQQRQEAVDAASWAASSQWGSFTFTESHSSTTTPNARDSRDSKRVTGTNR
;
A
#
# COMPACT_ATOMS: atom_id res chain seq x y z
N MET A 1 -37.35 -12.15 34.65
CA MET A 1 -37.07 -11.43 33.38
C MET A 1 -35.58 -11.14 33.34
N PRO A 2 -34.79 -11.80 32.49
CA PRO A 2 -33.37 -11.48 32.35
C PRO A 2 -33.22 -10.04 31.83
N SER A 3 -32.23 -9.31 32.33
CA SER A 3 -32.00 -7.91 31.89
C SER A 3 -31.58 -7.86 30.42
N ALA A 4 -31.74 -6.71 29.77
CA ALA A 4 -31.32 -6.50 28.39
C ALA A 4 -29.82 -6.86 28.18
N ALA A 5 -28.98 -6.66 29.20
CA ALA A 5 -27.57 -7.06 29.19
C ALA A 5 -27.38 -8.59 29.21
N ALA A 6 -28.21 -9.33 29.95
CA ALA A 6 -28.18 -10.79 29.97
C ALA A 6 -28.67 -11.40 28.64
N LEU A 7 -29.66 -10.76 27.99
CA LEU A 7 -30.15 -11.15 26.67
C LEU A 7 -29.13 -10.85 25.54
N ALA A 8 -28.38 -9.75 25.67
CA ALA A 8 -27.26 -9.43 24.78
C ALA A 8 -26.09 -10.40 24.96
N GLY A 9 -25.76 -10.77 26.21
CA GLY A 9 -24.71 -11.75 26.51
C GLY A 9 -25.01 -13.16 26.00
N ALA A 10 -26.28 -13.58 26.02
CA ALA A 10 -26.69 -14.89 25.48
C ALA A 10 -26.65 -14.97 23.95
N ARG A 11 -26.85 -13.85 23.23
CA ARG A 11 -26.67 -13.79 21.77
C ARG A 11 -25.20 -13.82 21.36
N LEU A 12 -24.33 -13.14 22.11
CA LEU A 12 -22.89 -13.08 21.83
C LEU A 12 -22.16 -14.43 21.99
N LEU A 13 -22.65 -15.31 22.86
CA LEU A 13 -22.03 -16.63 23.09
C LEU A 13 -22.49 -17.70 22.09
N GLY A 14 -23.53 -17.43 21.28
CA GLY A 14 -24.04 -18.35 20.26
C GLY A 14 -23.36 -18.25 18.90
N GLU A 15 -22.58 -17.18 18.66
CA GLU A 15 -21.88 -16.89 17.40
C GLU A 15 -20.37 -17.18 17.47
N ILE A 16 -19.93 -17.96 18.46
CA ILE A 16 -18.53 -18.34 18.64
C ILE A 16 -18.23 -19.55 17.75
N GLU A 17 -18.17 -19.31 16.45
CA GLU A 17 -17.30 -20.06 15.55
C GLU A 17 -16.60 -19.03 14.65
N GLU A 18 -15.34 -18.73 15.01
CA GLU A 18 -14.37 -17.87 14.32
C GLU A 18 -14.55 -16.34 14.35
N THR A 19 -15.08 -15.75 15.43
CA THR A 19 -14.95 -14.29 15.64
C THR A 19 -13.59 -13.95 16.27
N ASN A 20 -12.85 -13.05 15.62
CA ASN A 20 -11.54 -12.60 16.07
C ASN A 20 -11.69 -11.80 17.39
N LEU A 21 -10.82 -12.03 18.39
CA LEU A 21 -10.86 -11.36 19.69
C LEU A 21 -10.96 -9.83 19.57
N GLU A 22 -10.35 -9.26 18.53
CA GLU A 22 -10.38 -7.82 18.26
C GLU A 22 -11.76 -7.32 17.80
N GLU A 23 -12.56 -8.15 17.14
CA GLU A 23 -13.93 -7.83 16.75
C GLU A 23 -14.85 -7.83 17.98
N ILE A 24 -14.62 -8.76 18.92
CA ILE A 24 -15.32 -8.83 20.20
C ILE A 24 -14.99 -7.59 21.04
N LEU A 25 -13.71 -7.23 21.13
CA LEU A 25 -13.26 -6.03 21.86
C LEU A 25 -13.75 -4.74 21.19
N TYR A 26 -13.85 -4.72 19.86
CA TYR A 26 -14.42 -3.59 19.11
C TYR A 26 -15.92 -3.44 19.38
N ALA A 27 -16.70 -4.52 19.30
CA ALA A 27 -18.13 -4.52 19.60
C ALA A 27 -18.40 -4.09 21.05
N LEU A 28 -17.57 -4.55 21.99
CA LEU A 28 -17.66 -4.15 23.40
C LEU A 28 -17.36 -2.66 23.59
N ARG A 29 -16.34 -2.12 22.90
CA ARG A 29 -15.98 -0.70 23.02
C ARG A 29 -17.03 0.23 22.43
N ILE A 30 -17.64 -0.14 21.30
CA ILE A 30 -18.79 0.58 20.72
C ILE A 30 -20.01 0.53 21.66
N GLY A 31 -20.22 -0.58 22.36
CA GLY A 31 -21.31 -0.71 23.33
C GLY A 31 -21.11 0.11 24.61
N ILE A 32 -19.88 0.48 24.97
CA ILE A 32 -19.54 1.22 26.19
C ILE A 32 -19.44 2.73 25.94
N ASP A 33 -18.91 3.14 24.78
CA ASP A 33 -18.76 4.54 24.40
C ASP A 33 -19.01 4.70 22.88
N PRO A 34 -20.22 5.13 22.48
CA PRO A 34 -20.59 5.27 21.08
C PRO A 34 -19.89 6.45 20.38
N ASP A 35 -19.33 7.40 21.14
CA ASP A 35 -18.64 8.60 20.64
C ASP A 35 -17.11 8.47 20.70
N ALA A 36 -16.59 7.31 21.13
CA ALA A 36 -15.15 7.06 21.18
C ALA A 36 -14.54 7.20 19.76
N PRO A 37 -13.46 7.99 19.58
CA PRO A 37 -12.79 8.10 18.29
C PRO A 37 -12.33 6.70 17.87
N THR A 38 -12.85 6.24 16.73
CA THR A 38 -12.62 4.91 16.18
C THR A 38 -11.21 4.79 15.60
N ASN A 39 -10.16 5.05 16.39
CA ASN A 39 -8.81 4.63 16.05
C ASN A 39 -8.73 3.12 16.28
N LYS A 40 -9.39 2.37 15.40
CA LYS A 40 -9.12 0.94 15.25
C LYS A 40 -7.71 0.84 14.67
N SER A 41 -6.70 0.77 15.53
CA SER A 41 -5.39 0.25 15.13
C SER A 41 -5.59 -1.23 14.79
N LYS A 42 -6.15 -1.51 13.62
CA LYS A 42 -6.25 -2.88 13.11
C LYS A 42 -4.82 -3.39 12.98
N HIS A 43 -4.60 -4.65 13.34
CA HIS A 43 -3.33 -5.30 13.04
C HIS A 43 -2.99 -5.09 11.57
N PRO A 44 -1.72 -4.83 11.22
CA PRO A 44 -1.36 -4.63 9.82
C PRO A 44 -1.71 -5.86 9.00
N LYS A 45 -2.32 -5.62 7.84
CA LYS A 45 -2.62 -6.68 6.87
C LYS A 45 -1.31 -7.16 6.23
N SER A 46 -1.24 -8.45 5.92
CA SER A 46 -0.11 -9.00 5.17
C SER A 46 -0.10 -8.43 3.75
N CYS A 47 1.07 -7.97 3.35
CA CYS A 47 1.41 -7.32 2.10
C CYS A 47 2.39 -8.25 1.37
N PRO A 48 1.96 -8.95 0.31
CA PRO A 48 2.76 -9.97 -0.38
C PRO A 48 3.86 -9.40 -1.30
N VAL A 49 4.52 -8.33 -0.87
CA VAL A 49 5.72 -7.78 -1.49
C VAL A 49 6.90 -8.15 -0.59
N PRO A 50 7.91 -8.90 -1.10
CA PRO A 50 9.05 -9.30 -0.30
C PRO A 50 9.71 -8.12 0.43
N GLY A 51 9.88 -8.24 1.75
CA GLY A 51 10.47 -7.20 2.61
C GLY A 51 9.49 -6.09 3.07
N LEU A 52 8.34 -5.92 2.43
CA LEU A 52 7.35 -4.91 2.83
C LEU A 52 6.69 -5.24 4.17
N ASP A 53 6.30 -6.50 4.36
CA ASP A 53 5.63 -6.95 5.60
C ASP A 53 6.48 -6.75 6.84
N ASP A 54 7.78 -7.03 6.74
CA ASP A 54 8.72 -6.80 7.83
C ASP A 54 8.78 -5.32 8.23
N LEU A 55 8.80 -4.40 7.27
CA LEU A 55 8.83 -2.96 7.54
C LEU A 55 7.49 -2.48 8.13
N VAL A 56 6.37 -2.94 7.58
CA VAL A 56 5.03 -2.64 8.08
C VAL A 56 4.89 -3.11 9.53
N GLN A 57 5.34 -4.32 9.84
CA GLN A 57 5.25 -4.86 11.19
C GLN A 57 6.19 -4.16 12.18
N ARG A 58 7.42 -3.79 11.76
CA ARG A 58 8.32 -2.96 12.58
C ARG A 58 7.70 -1.59 12.87
N ASN A 59 7.13 -0.94 11.86
CA ASN A 59 6.46 0.34 12.03
C ASN A 59 5.28 0.24 13.00
N PHE A 60 4.44 -0.79 12.87
CA PHE A 60 3.32 -1.01 13.77
C PHE A 60 3.78 -1.28 15.21
N ARG A 61 4.82 -2.08 15.41
CA ARG A 61 5.38 -2.33 16.75
C ARG A 61 5.82 -1.04 17.43
N ALA A 62 6.44 -0.13 16.68
CA ALA A 62 6.97 1.13 17.19
C ALA A 62 5.90 2.22 17.38
N THR A 63 4.93 2.31 16.48
CA THR A 63 4.00 3.47 16.42
C THR A 63 2.56 3.13 16.82
N LYS A 64 2.21 1.84 16.86
CA LYS A 64 0.83 1.35 17.04
C LYS A 64 -0.16 1.92 16.02
N SER A 65 0.33 2.41 14.89
CA SER A 65 -0.46 2.95 13.78
C SER A 65 -0.39 2.00 12.59
N ALA A 66 -1.51 1.71 11.95
CA ALA A 66 -1.53 0.97 10.68
C ALA A 66 -2.62 1.58 9.79
N PRO A 67 -2.20 2.51 8.91
CA PRO A 67 -2.07 2.15 7.49
C PRO A 67 -0.62 2.15 6.98
N LEU A 68 -0.36 1.39 5.92
CA LEU A 68 0.86 1.55 5.13
C LEU A 68 0.78 2.92 4.42
N ALA A 69 1.63 3.86 4.79
CA ALA A 69 1.64 5.21 4.21
C ALA A 69 2.91 5.39 3.36
N VAL A 70 2.71 5.42 2.04
CA VAL A 70 3.73 5.49 1.01
C VAL A 70 3.85 6.91 0.48
N THR A 71 5.08 7.36 0.25
CA THR A 71 5.41 8.65 -0.35
C THR A 71 6.49 8.53 -1.42
N GLY A 72 6.76 9.62 -2.15
CA GLY A 72 7.69 9.63 -3.28
C GLY A 72 7.06 9.10 -4.57
N ARG A 73 7.79 8.26 -5.31
CA ARG A 73 7.31 7.58 -6.53
C ARG A 73 6.53 6.33 -6.15
N GLN A 74 5.32 6.54 -5.61
CA GLN A 74 4.50 5.51 -4.97
C GLN A 74 3.87 4.45 -5.90
N LEU A 75 3.51 4.82 -7.14
CA LEU A 75 2.74 3.96 -8.04
C LEU A 75 3.41 2.60 -8.34
N PRO A 76 4.72 2.51 -8.59
CA PRO A 76 5.41 1.23 -8.72
C PRO A 76 5.16 0.24 -7.59
N LEU A 77 5.22 0.70 -6.33
CA LEU A 77 4.94 -0.17 -5.19
C LEU A 77 3.46 -0.57 -5.14
N VAL A 78 2.56 0.34 -5.50
CA VAL A 78 1.13 0.04 -5.61
C VAL A 78 0.88 -1.03 -6.68
N TYR A 79 1.50 -0.92 -7.86
CA TYR A 79 1.37 -1.93 -8.91
C TYR A 79 1.94 -3.29 -8.47
N ALA A 80 3.11 -3.32 -7.84
CA ALA A 80 3.69 -4.56 -7.31
C ALA A 80 2.79 -5.21 -6.26
N LEU A 81 2.25 -4.42 -5.32
CA LEU A 81 1.35 -4.89 -4.28
C LEU A 81 0.04 -5.43 -4.87
N VAL A 82 -0.60 -4.68 -5.76
CA VAL A 82 -1.86 -5.10 -6.39
C VAL A 82 -1.65 -6.37 -7.22
N SER A 83 -0.59 -6.43 -8.04
CA SER A 83 -0.27 -7.61 -8.85
C SER A 83 -0.10 -8.86 -7.98
N ALA A 84 0.66 -8.74 -6.88
CA ALA A 84 0.91 -9.85 -5.94
C ALA A 84 -0.35 -10.28 -5.18
N LEU A 85 -1.24 -9.35 -4.83
CA LEU A 85 -2.50 -9.64 -4.14
C LEU A 85 -3.51 -10.36 -5.06
N LEU A 86 -3.62 -9.92 -6.31
CA LEU A 86 -4.58 -10.49 -7.26
C LEU A 86 -4.16 -11.88 -7.74
N SER A 87 -2.85 -12.09 -7.94
CA SER A 87 -2.31 -13.33 -8.50
C SER A 87 -2.29 -14.48 -7.48
N HIS A 88 -2.20 -15.71 -7.98
CA HIS A 88 -1.86 -16.88 -7.15
C HIS A 88 -0.51 -16.65 -6.43
N PRO A 89 -0.35 -17.02 -5.15
CA PRO A 89 -1.28 -17.80 -4.32
C PRO A 89 -2.34 -16.99 -3.58
N HIS A 90 -2.28 -15.66 -3.61
CA HIS A 90 -3.10 -14.82 -2.72
C HIS A 90 -4.56 -14.72 -3.18
N ASN A 91 -4.81 -14.65 -4.50
CA ASN A 91 -6.14 -14.64 -5.09
C ASN A 91 -7.13 -13.70 -4.38
N LYS A 92 -6.67 -12.51 -4.01
CA LYS A 92 -7.49 -11.52 -3.29
C LYS A 92 -8.25 -10.64 -4.27
N THR A 93 -9.21 -9.88 -3.74
CA THR A 93 -9.77 -8.70 -4.42
C THR A 93 -9.34 -7.43 -3.70
N VAL A 94 -9.11 -6.36 -4.48
CA VAL A 94 -8.56 -5.09 -3.99
C VAL A 94 -9.37 -3.92 -4.57
N LEU A 95 -9.62 -2.91 -3.74
CA LEU A 95 -10.20 -1.64 -4.15
C LEU A 95 -9.10 -0.56 -4.21
N ILE A 96 -9.07 0.21 -5.29
CA ILE A 96 -8.18 1.35 -5.51
C ILE A 96 -9.03 2.60 -5.65
N LEU A 97 -8.91 3.54 -4.70
CA LEU A 97 -9.50 4.86 -4.77
C LEU A 97 -8.44 5.84 -5.33
N ASP A 98 -8.55 6.20 -6.60
CA ASP A 98 -7.59 7.05 -7.31
C ASP A 98 -8.16 8.47 -7.50
N THR A 99 -7.76 9.39 -6.62
CA THR A 99 -8.22 10.78 -6.66
C THR A 99 -7.42 11.64 -7.63
N GLU A 100 -6.22 11.20 -8.02
CA GLU A 100 -5.34 11.92 -8.93
C GLU A 100 -5.54 11.52 -10.40
N HIS A 101 -6.24 10.41 -10.66
CA HIS A 101 -6.43 9.83 -11.98
C HIS A 101 -5.09 9.42 -12.63
N ARG A 102 -4.17 8.87 -11.82
CA ARG A 102 -2.82 8.46 -12.27
C ARG A 102 -2.62 6.95 -12.27
N PHE A 103 -3.53 6.19 -11.68
CA PHE A 103 -3.44 4.74 -11.66
C PHE A 103 -3.72 4.18 -13.05
N ASP A 104 -2.81 3.35 -13.55
CA ASP A 104 -2.89 2.71 -14.87
C ASP A 104 -2.97 1.19 -14.71
N VAL A 105 -4.13 0.63 -15.05
CA VAL A 105 -4.42 -0.80 -14.91
C VAL A 105 -3.50 -1.65 -15.80
N THR A 106 -2.98 -1.09 -16.90
CA THR A 106 -2.10 -1.83 -17.83
C THR A 106 -0.74 -2.19 -17.22
N ARG A 107 -0.39 -1.57 -16.07
CA ARG A 107 0.83 -1.85 -15.32
C ARG A 107 0.67 -2.96 -14.28
N ILE A 108 -0.55 -3.45 -14.06
CA ILE A 108 -0.78 -4.61 -13.20
C ILE A 108 -0.32 -5.85 -13.95
N LEU A 109 0.49 -6.68 -13.29
CA LEU A 109 0.94 -7.96 -13.82
C LEU A 109 0.05 -9.07 -13.29
N GLY A 110 -0.26 -10.02 -14.16
CA GLY A 110 -1.10 -11.17 -13.82
C GLY A 110 -1.90 -11.64 -15.02
N ASP A 111 -2.74 -12.64 -14.79
CA ASP A 111 -3.69 -13.09 -15.79
C ASP A 111 -4.76 -11.99 -16.00
N PRO A 112 -5.22 -11.73 -17.24
CA PRO A 112 -6.36 -10.84 -17.47
C PRO A 112 -7.59 -11.15 -16.61
N ASP A 113 -7.79 -12.43 -16.28
CA ASP A 113 -8.84 -12.89 -15.38
C ASP A 113 -8.65 -12.39 -13.94
N ASP A 114 -7.42 -12.17 -13.48
CA ASP A 114 -7.16 -11.62 -12.16
C ASP A 114 -7.51 -10.12 -12.08
N LEU A 115 -7.39 -9.40 -13.20
CA LEU A 115 -7.67 -7.96 -13.27
C LEU A 115 -9.14 -7.62 -13.00
N ARG A 116 -10.08 -8.53 -13.27
CA ARG A 116 -11.51 -8.33 -12.96
C ARG A 116 -11.80 -8.22 -11.45
N HIS A 117 -10.81 -8.55 -10.62
CA HIS A 117 -10.88 -8.49 -9.16
C HIS A 117 -10.19 -7.25 -8.57
N ALA A 118 -9.70 -6.34 -9.42
CA ALA A 118 -9.27 -4.99 -9.04
C ALA A 118 -10.35 -3.97 -9.37
N TYR A 119 -10.86 -3.29 -8.35
CA TYR A 119 -11.88 -2.26 -8.51
C TYR A 119 -11.23 -0.88 -8.41
N VAL A 120 -11.28 -0.08 -9.48
CA VAL A 120 -10.71 1.27 -9.49
C VAL A 120 -11.82 2.30 -9.46
N HIS A 121 -11.93 3.02 -8.35
CA HIS A 121 -12.86 4.13 -8.16
C HIS A 121 -12.13 5.45 -8.37
N ARG A 122 -12.61 6.25 -9.31
CA ARG A 122 -12.07 7.58 -9.60
C ARG A 122 -13.15 8.64 -9.35
N PRO A 123 -13.12 9.33 -8.19
CA PRO A 123 -14.07 10.39 -7.90
C PRO A 123 -14.01 11.51 -8.96
N ALA A 124 -15.16 12.10 -9.26
CA ALA A 124 -15.24 13.26 -10.13
C ALA A 124 -14.40 14.41 -9.55
N ARG A 125 -13.61 15.07 -10.39
CA ARG A 125 -12.89 16.29 -10.02
C ARG A 125 -13.95 17.37 -9.78
N ARG A 126 -14.17 17.76 -8.53
CA ARG A 126 -15.08 18.87 -8.23
C ARG A 126 -14.41 20.16 -8.66
N ASN A 127 -14.81 20.68 -9.82
CA ASN A 127 -14.49 22.05 -10.22
C ASN A 127 -15.29 22.97 -9.32
N THR A 128 -14.66 23.62 -8.34
CA THR A 128 -15.27 24.73 -7.61
C THR A 128 -15.31 25.95 -8.53
N THR A 129 -16.24 25.96 -9.49
CA THR A 129 -16.68 27.20 -10.18
C THR A 129 -18.07 27.62 -9.71
N ALA A 130 -18.44 27.25 -8.48
CA ALA A 130 -19.60 27.80 -7.80
C ALA A 130 -19.14 28.25 -6.40
N ASP A 131 -19.17 29.56 -6.20
CA ASP A 131 -19.20 30.26 -4.93
C ASP A 131 -17.93 30.27 -4.06
N SER A 132 -17.01 31.18 -4.38
CA SER A 132 -16.15 31.82 -3.37
C SER A 132 -15.76 33.23 -3.81
N HIS A 133 -16.60 34.22 -3.47
CA HIS A 133 -16.11 35.57 -3.19
C HIS A 133 -15.28 35.51 -1.89
N SER A 134 -14.01 35.14 -1.98
CA SER A 134 -13.03 35.43 -0.94
C SER A 134 -11.65 35.46 -1.57
N GLY A 135 -11.08 36.67 -1.63
CA GLY A 135 -9.73 36.90 -2.11
C GLY A 135 -8.71 36.19 -1.23
N GLY A 136 -7.91 35.32 -1.84
CA GLY A 136 -6.81 34.61 -1.20
C GLY A 136 -5.77 34.25 -2.25
N ASN A 137 -4.55 34.70 -2.02
CA ASN A 137 -3.45 34.85 -2.96
C ASN A 137 -3.02 33.55 -3.66
N GLY A 138 -2.56 33.68 -4.92
CA GLY A 138 -2.21 32.56 -5.80
C GLY A 138 -1.02 31.72 -5.36
N GLY A 139 -1.17 30.41 -5.56
CA GLY A 139 -0.13 29.37 -5.53
C GLY A 139 -0.77 28.06 -5.94
N GLY A 140 -0.59 27.64 -7.20
CA GLY A 140 -1.35 26.55 -7.80
C GLY A 140 -1.14 25.17 -7.16
N SER A 141 -2.20 24.37 -7.10
CA SER A 141 -2.24 22.95 -7.51
C SER A 141 -3.31 22.18 -6.72
N GLY A 142 -4.38 21.76 -7.42
CA GLY A 142 -5.29 20.69 -7.03
C GLY A 142 -6.32 21.04 -5.94
N VAL A 143 -7.61 20.97 -6.27
CA VAL A 143 -8.69 20.87 -5.28
C VAL A 143 -8.43 19.61 -4.45
N SER A 144 -7.87 19.77 -3.25
CA SER A 144 -7.62 18.67 -2.33
C SER A 144 -8.95 18.19 -1.77
N ILE A 145 -9.31 16.93 -2.04
CA ILE A 145 -10.46 16.29 -1.40
C ILE A 145 -10.18 16.24 0.11
N GLY A 146 -11.06 16.83 0.92
CA GLY A 146 -10.89 16.89 2.37
C GLY A 146 -10.86 15.49 3.00
N ALA A 147 -10.17 15.33 4.13
CA ALA A 147 -9.98 14.03 4.79
C ALA A 147 -11.30 13.34 5.18
N GLU A 148 -12.32 14.10 5.60
CA GLU A 148 -13.67 13.54 5.86
C GLU A 148 -14.32 12.99 4.60
N GLN A 149 -14.23 13.73 3.49
CA GLN A 149 -14.78 13.26 2.23
C GLN A 149 -14.06 12.00 1.73
N ILE A 150 -12.76 11.88 1.97
CA ILE A 150 -12.02 10.63 1.69
C ILE A 150 -12.50 9.49 2.57
N ARG A 151 -12.74 9.72 3.86
CA ARG A 151 -13.31 8.71 4.75
C ARG A 151 -14.69 8.26 4.29
N GLU A 152 -15.56 9.18 3.91
CA GLU A 152 -16.88 8.86 3.37
C GLU A 152 -16.80 8.04 2.07
N LEU A 153 -15.91 8.44 1.14
CA LEU A 153 -15.69 7.71 -0.11
C LEU A 153 -15.15 6.30 0.13
N VAL A 154 -14.19 6.16 1.04
CA VAL A 154 -13.67 4.85 1.45
C VAL A 154 -14.80 4.04 2.07
N ALA A 155 -15.51 4.54 3.07
CA ALA A 155 -16.60 3.82 3.73
C ALA A 155 -17.70 3.37 2.74
N ALA A 156 -18.10 4.23 1.80
CA ALA A 156 -19.08 3.89 0.78
C ALA A 156 -18.59 2.78 -0.16
N ALA A 157 -17.31 2.83 -0.56
CA ALA A 157 -16.72 1.85 -1.44
C ALA A 157 -16.47 0.51 -0.72
N GLU A 158 -16.05 0.54 0.55
CA GLU A 158 -15.95 -0.63 1.43
C GLU A 158 -17.31 -1.31 1.62
N ASN A 159 -18.37 -0.53 1.86
CA ASN A 159 -19.73 -1.06 1.96
C ASN A 159 -20.17 -1.74 0.65
N TRP A 160 -19.81 -1.19 -0.50
CA TRP A 160 -20.09 -1.82 -1.80
C TRP A 160 -19.26 -3.09 -2.02
N MET A 161 -18.00 -3.15 -1.59
CA MET A 161 -17.18 -4.37 -1.66
C MET A 161 -17.67 -5.49 -0.74
N LEU A 162 -18.38 -5.16 0.35
CA LEU A 162 -18.91 -6.15 1.29
C LEU A 162 -20.33 -6.60 0.95
N TYR A 163 -21.18 -5.69 0.49
CA TYR A 163 -22.61 -5.94 0.35
C TYR A 163 -23.16 -5.68 -1.06
N GLY A 164 -22.34 -5.12 -1.95
CA GLY A 164 -22.72 -4.84 -3.33
C GLY A 164 -22.66 -6.07 -4.23
N GLY A 165 -23.31 -5.98 -5.39
CA GLY A 165 -23.23 -7.03 -6.41
C GLY A 165 -21.99 -6.87 -7.28
N HIS A 166 -20.99 -7.75 -7.11
CA HIS A 166 -19.78 -7.76 -7.92
C HIS A 166 -19.23 -9.19 -8.11
N PRO A 167 -18.50 -9.49 -9.21
CA PRO A 167 -18.08 -10.85 -9.56
C PRO A 167 -16.98 -11.44 -8.67
N SER A 168 -16.52 -10.72 -7.65
CA SER A 168 -15.41 -11.14 -6.78
C SER A 168 -15.85 -11.83 -5.49
N GLY A 169 -17.12 -12.21 -5.35
CA GLY A 169 -17.63 -12.83 -4.11
C GLY A 169 -16.97 -14.14 -3.70
N ALA A 170 -16.22 -14.80 -4.60
CA ALA A 170 -15.45 -16.00 -4.30
C ALA A 170 -14.01 -15.71 -3.80
N ARG A 171 -13.57 -14.45 -3.80
CA ARG A 171 -12.25 -14.02 -3.33
C ARG A 171 -12.38 -13.22 -2.06
N GLU A 172 -11.46 -13.44 -1.12
CA GLU A 172 -11.37 -12.60 0.07
C GLU A 172 -10.99 -11.17 -0.33
N TRP A 173 -11.73 -10.20 0.19
CA TRP A 173 -11.40 -8.80 0.02
C TRP A 173 -10.26 -8.40 0.95
N TRP A 174 -9.14 -8.01 0.34
CA TRP A 174 -7.95 -7.63 1.09
C TRP A 174 -8.08 -6.24 1.72
N GLY A 175 -8.58 -5.24 0.98
CA GLY A 175 -8.66 -3.87 1.50
C GLY A 175 -8.73 -2.76 0.46
N THR A 176 -8.51 -1.54 0.94
CA THR A 176 -8.60 -0.29 0.15
C THR A 176 -7.24 0.40 0.06
N ILE A 177 -6.79 0.68 -1.17
CA ILE A 177 -5.62 1.50 -1.47
C ILE A 177 -6.10 2.89 -1.92
N VAL A 178 -5.67 3.96 -1.25
CA VAL A 178 -6.00 5.34 -1.59
C VAL A 178 -4.80 6.02 -2.23
N ILE A 179 -4.96 6.53 -3.45
CA ILE A 179 -3.93 7.26 -4.19
C ILE A 179 -4.31 8.73 -4.23
N GLY A 180 -3.39 9.59 -3.80
CA GLY A 180 -3.49 11.04 -3.91
C GLY A 180 -4.15 11.75 -2.73
N ALA A 181 -4.53 11.00 -1.69
CA ALA A 181 -5.16 11.59 -0.52
C ALA A 181 -4.76 10.87 0.77
N LEU A 182 -4.97 11.57 1.89
CA LEU A 182 -4.71 11.08 3.24
C LEU A 182 -6.04 10.88 3.97
N GLY A 183 -6.03 10.04 5.01
CA GLY A 183 -7.08 10.03 6.03
C GLY A 183 -7.97 8.81 6.06
N ALA A 184 -7.83 7.85 5.14
CA ALA A 184 -8.50 6.55 5.16
C ALA A 184 -7.79 5.51 4.26
N GLY A 185 -8.17 4.24 4.41
CA GLY A 185 -7.65 3.11 3.64
C GLY A 185 -6.59 2.29 4.38
N ASP A 186 -6.34 1.07 3.90
CA ASP A 186 -5.29 0.18 4.41
C ASP A 186 -3.90 0.59 3.90
N VAL A 187 -3.87 1.14 2.68
CA VAL A 187 -2.68 1.76 2.08
C VAL A 187 -3.04 3.18 1.66
N THR A 188 -2.20 4.14 2.01
CA THR A 188 -2.26 5.51 1.52
C THR A 188 -1.00 5.81 0.70
N ALA A 189 -1.17 6.25 -0.53
CA ALA A 189 -0.12 6.66 -1.43
C ALA A 189 -0.30 8.15 -1.70
N ALA A 190 0.40 8.99 -0.92
CA ALA A 190 0.21 10.43 -0.96
C ALA A 190 1.52 11.22 -0.72
N TRP A 191 1.41 12.55 -0.72
CA TRP A 191 2.54 13.45 -0.46
C TRP A 191 3.18 13.26 0.93
N LYS A 192 2.48 12.64 1.88
CA LYS A 192 2.98 12.31 3.22
C LYS A 192 2.87 10.82 3.48
N GLY A 193 3.95 10.21 3.95
CA GLY A 193 4.03 8.79 4.30
C GLY A 193 5.31 8.47 5.06
N TRP A 194 5.37 7.29 5.69
CA TRP A 194 6.55 6.83 6.44
C TRP A 194 7.46 5.91 5.60
N LEU A 195 6.94 5.33 4.53
CA LEU A 195 7.71 4.55 3.56
C LEU A 195 7.92 5.37 2.29
N ARG A 196 9.15 5.68 1.95
CA ARG A 196 9.51 6.44 0.77
C ARG A 196 9.95 5.51 -0.36
N VAL A 197 9.34 5.67 -1.52
CA VAL A 197 9.70 4.93 -2.74
C VAL A 197 10.41 5.86 -3.70
N ASP A 198 11.61 5.48 -4.13
CA ASP A 198 12.38 6.18 -5.15
C ASP A 198 12.96 5.16 -6.14
N ARG A 199 13.44 5.63 -7.29
CA ARG A 199 14.21 4.78 -8.19
C ARG A 199 15.54 4.47 -7.51
N GLU A 200 16.03 3.24 -7.66
CA GLU A 200 17.40 2.92 -7.24
C GLU A 200 18.38 3.88 -7.95
N TYR A 201 19.48 4.19 -7.26
CA TYR A 201 20.43 5.18 -7.75
C TYR A 201 20.99 4.78 -9.11
N VAL A 202 20.73 5.63 -10.12
CA VAL A 202 21.35 5.55 -11.43
C VAL A 202 22.36 6.69 -11.55
N PRO A 203 23.65 6.41 -11.81
CA PRO A 203 24.68 7.44 -11.92
C PRO A 203 24.29 8.57 -12.89
N GLY A 204 24.45 9.81 -12.43
CA GLY A 204 24.25 11.01 -13.23
C GLY A 204 25.35 11.21 -14.28
N PHE A 205 25.19 12.22 -15.15
CA PHE A 205 26.19 12.54 -16.17
C PHE A 205 27.56 12.76 -15.52
N SER A 206 28.62 12.26 -16.15
CA SER A 206 29.99 12.47 -15.69
C SER A 206 30.26 13.96 -15.55
N LEU A 207 31.00 14.34 -14.50
CA LEU A 207 31.44 15.71 -14.31
C LEU A 207 32.24 16.15 -15.56
N GLY A 208 31.79 17.24 -16.20
CA GLY A 208 32.36 17.74 -17.45
C GLY A 208 31.65 17.29 -18.74
N CYS A 209 30.60 16.47 -18.64
CA CYS A 209 29.76 16.11 -19.79
C CYS A 209 29.11 17.37 -20.38
N SER A 210 29.34 17.63 -21.66
CA SER A 210 28.68 18.72 -22.38
C SER A 210 27.20 18.40 -22.61
N ALA A 211 26.40 19.43 -22.88
CA ALA A 211 24.99 19.27 -23.19
C ALA A 211 24.76 18.42 -24.47
N THR A 212 25.64 18.54 -25.45
CA THR A 212 25.56 17.76 -26.71
C THR A 212 25.89 16.29 -26.48
N GLU A 213 26.88 15.98 -25.66
CA GLU A 213 27.17 14.61 -25.22
C GLU A 213 26.03 14.03 -24.39
N ALA A 214 25.44 14.84 -23.50
CA ALA A 214 24.31 14.42 -22.68
C ALA A 214 23.07 14.03 -23.51
N VAL A 215 22.80 14.75 -24.60
CA VAL A 215 21.70 14.45 -25.52
C VAL A 215 21.98 13.17 -26.32
N LYS A 216 23.22 12.93 -26.74
CA LYS A 216 23.60 11.68 -27.45
C LYS A 216 23.46 10.45 -26.56
N ASP A 217 23.80 10.59 -25.28
CA ASP A 217 23.73 9.53 -24.28
C ASP A 217 22.31 9.32 -23.69
N ARG A 218 21.36 10.21 -24.02
CA ARG A 218 20.01 10.22 -23.42
C ARG A 218 19.29 8.88 -23.52
N GLN A 219 19.36 8.22 -24.67
CA GLN A 219 18.65 6.95 -24.89
C GLN A 219 19.21 5.83 -24.01
N GLN A 220 20.53 5.66 -24.01
CA GLN A 220 21.23 4.69 -23.15
C GLN A 220 20.94 4.94 -21.67
N ARG A 221 20.85 6.22 -21.25
CA ARG A 221 20.47 6.56 -19.88
C ARG A 221 19.03 6.27 -19.56
N GLN A 222 18.11 6.53 -20.49
CA GLN A 222 16.72 6.19 -20.30
C GLN A 222 16.58 4.68 -20.10
N GLU A 223 17.28 3.88 -20.90
CA GLU A 223 17.34 2.42 -20.74
C GLU A 223 17.93 2.01 -19.37
N ALA A 224 19.01 2.64 -18.91
CA ALA A 224 19.56 2.38 -17.59
C ALA A 224 18.59 2.75 -16.46
N VAL A 225 17.87 3.88 -16.60
CA VAL A 225 16.82 4.31 -15.68
C VAL A 225 15.65 3.35 -15.70
N ASP A 226 15.23 2.85 -16.85
CA ASP A 226 14.10 1.92 -17.02
C ASP A 226 14.45 0.50 -16.55
N ALA A 227 15.73 0.12 -16.60
CA ALA A 227 16.24 -1.15 -16.07
C ALA A 227 16.51 -1.13 -14.56
N ALA A 228 16.72 0.05 -13.96
CA ALA A 228 17.00 0.16 -12.52
C ALA A 228 15.87 -0.44 -11.66
N SER A 229 16.17 -0.91 -10.46
CA SER A 229 15.11 -1.36 -9.54
C SER A 229 14.44 -0.17 -8.85
N TRP A 230 13.36 -0.43 -8.13
CA TRP A 230 12.76 0.51 -7.19
C TRP A 230 13.27 0.24 -5.79
N ALA A 231 13.50 1.29 -5.01
CA ALA A 231 13.91 1.19 -3.62
C ALA A 231 12.82 1.78 -2.71
N ALA A 232 12.37 0.98 -1.74
CA ALA A 232 11.49 1.43 -0.67
C ALA A 232 12.30 1.55 0.62
N SER A 233 12.25 2.71 1.27
CA SER A 233 13.07 3.01 2.45
C SER A 233 12.28 3.72 3.54
N SER A 234 12.62 3.44 4.79
CA SER A 234 12.08 4.08 5.99
C SER A 234 13.12 4.06 7.10
N GLN A 235 12.81 4.65 8.25
CA GLN A 235 13.65 4.53 9.45
C GLN A 235 13.80 3.08 9.97
N TRP A 236 12.94 2.16 9.51
CA TRP A 236 12.93 0.75 9.95
C TRP A 236 13.70 -0.19 9.02
N GLY A 237 14.27 0.34 7.94
CA GLY A 237 15.02 -0.42 6.93
C GLY A 237 14.60 -0.06 5.51
N SER A 238 15.10 -0.85 4.56
CA SER A 238 14.81 -0.69 3.14
C SER A 238 14.81 -2.04 2.42
N PHE A 239 14.16 -2.08 1.26
CA PHE A 239 14.21 -3.20 0.32
C PHE A 239 14.15 -2.67 -1.12
N THR A 240 14.60 -3.48 -2.06
CA THR A 240 14.47 -3.21 -3.49
C THR A 240 13.46 -4.16 -4.12
N PHE A 241 12.78 -3.70 -5.18
CA PHE A 241 11.80 -4.48 -5.91
C PHE A 241 11.73 -4.02 -7.37
N THR A 242 11.26 -4.90 -8.24
CA THR A 242 10.97 -4.62 -9.64
C THR A 242 9.46 -4.62 -9.85
N GLU A 243 8.97 -3.90 -10.86
CA GLU A 243 7.55 -4.00 -11.26
C GLU A 243 7.24 -5.41 -11.79
N SER A 244 8.17 -6.00 -12.54
CA SER A 244 8.17 -7.39 -13.01
C SER A 244 8.58 -8.36 -11.91
N HIS A 245 7.75 -9.36 -11.62
CA HIS A 245 8.01 -10.38 -10.60
C HIS A 245 9.33 -11.15 -10.87
N SER A 246 10.42 -10.69 -10.24
CA SER A 246 11.57 -11.52 -9.87
C SER A 246 12.41 -10.74 -8.85
N SER A 247 12.12 -10.90 -7.57
CA SER A 247 13.00 -10.40 -6.52
C SER A 247 14.20 -11.36 -6.39
N THR A 248 15.37 -10.95 -6.89
CA THR A 248 16.64 -11.58 -6.51
C THR A 248 17.01 -11.07 -5.12
N THR A 249 16.83 -11.92 -4.11
CA THR A 249 17.36 -11.66 -2.76
C THR A 249 18.89 -11.71 -2.84
N THR A 250 19.55 -10.55 -2.77
CA THR A 250 21.02 -10.49 -2.67
C THR A 250 21.45 -11.01 -1.30
N PRO A 251 22.20 -12.13 -1.21
CA PRO A 251 22.70 -12.61 0.06
C PRO A 251 23.77 -11.65 0.58
N ASN A 252 23.68 -11.33 1.86
CA ASN A 252 24.62 -10.48 2.57
C ASN A 252 26.03 -11.08 2.50
N ALA A 253 26.98 -10.36 1.88
CA ALA A 253 28.38 -10.79 1.80
C ALA A 253 29.09 -10.60 3.15
N ARG A 254 29.09 -11.65 3.99
CA ARG A 254 30.04 -11.92 5.08
C ARG A 254 30.12 -13.45 5.18
N ASP A 255 31.24 -14.16 5.18
CA ASP A 255 32.57 -13.88 5.69
C ASP A 255 33.57 -14.70 4.84
N SER A 256 34.61 -14.05 4.28
CA SER A 256 35.73 -14.77 3.68
C SER A 256 36.73 -15.13 4.79
N ARG A 257 36.56 -16.27 5.44
CA ARG A 257 37.59 -16.85 6.31
C ARG A 257 37.30 -18.32 6.57
N ASP A 258 37.56 -19.14 5.55
CA ASP A 258 38.22 -20.42 5.80
C ASP A 258 38.87 -20.95 4.53
N SER A 259 40.14 -20.61 4.38
CA SER A 259 41.07 -21.28 3.49
C SER A 259 42.40 -21.28 4.18
N LYS A 260 42.67 -22.33 4.96
CA LYS A 260 44.03 -22.85 5.15
C LYS A 260 44.02 -24.23 5.82
N ARG A 261 44.80 -25.12 5.20
CA ARG A 261 45.30 -26.44 5.65
C ARG A 261 44.25 -27.55 5.63
N VAL A 262 44.50 -28.72 5.02
CA VAL A 262 45.73 -29.51 5.10
C VAL A 262 45.99 -30.23 3.77
N THR A 263 47.16 -29.99 3.17
CA THR A 263 47.84 -30.93 2.26
C THR A 263 48.42 -32.07 3.08
N GLY A 264 48.12 -33.32 2.72
CA GLY A 264 48.68 -34.49 3.39
C GLY A 264 48.46 -35.78 2.62
N THR A 265 49.40 -36.08 1.72
CA THR A 265 49.74 -37.38 1.13
C THR A 265 49.66 -38.57 2.11
N ASN A 266 49.06 -39.69 1.71
CA ASN A 266 49.77 -40.92 1.30
C ASN A 266 48.85 -42.16 1.24
N ARG A 267 49.05 -42.91 0.13
CA ARG A 267 48.78 -44.34 -0.13
C ARG A 267 47.35 -44.85 -0.10
#